data_AF-A0A357M1H1-F1
#
_entry.id   AF-A0A357M1H1-F1
#
_cell.length_a   1.000
_cell.length_b   1.000
_cell.length_c   1.000
_cell.angle_alpha   90.00
_cell.angle_beta   90.00
_cell.angle_gamma   90.00
#
_symmetry.space_group_name_H-M   'P 1'
#
loop_
_entity.id
_entity.type
_entity.pdbx_description
1 polymer ?
#
loop_
_entity_poly.entity_id
_entity_poly.type
_entity_poly.pdbx_seq_one_letter_code
_entity_poly.pdbx_strand_id
1 'polypeptide(L)' 'MIKRLSALMLSGIIIVLLAACNTTIYKHNYTFTGEGKVWSAEYVQKATEKFIDKKGERSDYETQQ' A
#
# COMPACT_ATOMS: atom_id res chain seq x y z
N MET A 1 35.42 -5.66 -19.84
CA MET A 1 34.04 -5.18 -20.05
C MET A 1 33.00 -5.88 -19.17
N ILE A 2 32.94 -7.22 -19.13
CA ILE A 2 31.94 -7.99 -18.37
C ILE A 2 31.84 -7.62 -16.87
N LYS A 3 32.97 -7.42 -16.18
CA LYS A 3 32.95 -7.02 -14.76
C LYS A 3 32.30 -5.65 -14.51
N ARG A 4 32.43 -4.70 -15.45
CA ARG A 4 31.79 -3.37 -15.33
C ARG A 4 30.30 -3.42 -15.66
N LEU A 5 29.92 -4.27 -16.61
CA LEU A 5 28.51 -4.51 -16.96
C LEU A 5 27.76 -5.21 -15.80
N SER A 6 28.40 -6.19 -15.17
CA SER A 6 27.87 -6.88 -13.98
C SER A 6 27.67 -5.91 -12.80
N ALA A 7 28.61 -5.01 -12.55
CA ALA A 7 28.48 -4.00 -11.50
C ALA A 7 27.32 -3.02 -11.76
N LEU A 8 27.12 -2.61 -13.02
CA LEU A 8 25.99 -1.75 -13.41
C LEU A 8 24.64 -2.45 -13.24
N MET A 9 24.55 -3.73 -13.64
CA MET A 9 23.35 -4.55 -13.42
C MET A 9 23.01 -4.69 -11.93
N LEU A 10 24.01 -4.97 -11.09
CA LEU A 10 23.82 -5.11 -9.65
C LEU A 10 23.34 -3.80 -9.01
N SER A 11 23.95 -2.68 -9.40
CA SER A 11 23.52 -1.34 -8.98
C SER A 11 22.05 -1.07 -9.36
N GLY A 12 21.66 -1.39 -10.59
CA GLY A 12 20.28 -1.24 -11.06
C GLY A 12 19.28 -2.07 -10.24
N ILE A 13 19.61 -3.32 -9.94
CA ILE A 13 18.77 -4.21 -9.12
C ILE A 13 18.60 -3.65 -7.70
N ILE A 14 19.66 -3.14 -7.09
CA ILE A 14 19.61 -2.53 -5.75
C ILE A 14 18.67 -1.32 -5.72
N ILE A 15 18.71 -0.47 -6.76
CA ILE A 15 17.82 0.71 -6.85
C ILE A 15 16.35 0.29 -6.95
N VAL A 16 16.04 -0.75 -7.75
CA VAL A 16 14.66 -1.27 -7.87
C VAL A 16 14.17 -1.85 -6.53
N LEU A 17 15.03 -2.59 -5.82
CA LEU A 17 14.71 -3.15 -4.50
C LEU A 17 14.43 -2.05 -3.47
N LEU A 18 15.23 -0.97 -3.46
CA LEU A 18 15.03 0.17 -2.56
C LEU A 18 13.73 0.92 -2.87
N ALA A 19 13.37 1.08 -4.15
CA ALA A 19 12.12 1.72 -4.55
C ALA A 19 10.88 0.90 -4.14
N ALA A 20 10.94 -0.42 -4.24
CA ALA A 20 9.84 -1.31 -3.84
C ALA A 20 9.63 -1.35 -2.31
N CYS A 21 10.69 -1.15 -1.52
CA CYS A 21 10.61 -1.14 -0.06
C CYS A 21 9.98 0.16 0.49
N ASN A 22 9.94 1.23 -0.30
CA ASN A 22 9.46 2.54 0.14
C ASN A 22 7.93 2.72 0.01
N THR A 23 7.20 1.69 -0.44
CA THR A 23 5.73 1.72 -0.49
C THR A 23 5.14 0.97 0.69
N THR A 24 4.51 1.69 1.61
CA THR A 24 3.76 1.07 2.71
C THR A 24 2.32 0.80 2.25
N ILE A 25 1.90 -0.46 2.34
CA ILE A 25 0.52 -0.88 2.05
C ILE A 25 -0.20 -1.06 3.37
N TYR A 26 -1.29 -0.32 3.58
CA TYR A 26 -2.16 -0.46 4.73
C TYR A 26 -3.38 -1.30 4.35
N LYS A 27 -3.71 -2.25 5.21
CA LYS A 27 -4.91 -3.07 5.06
C LYS A 27 -5.88 -2.68 6.16
N HIS A 28 -7.04 -2.17 5.77
CA HIS A 28 -8.11 -1.79 6.66
C HIS A 28 -9.22 -2.84 6.58
N ASN A 29 -9.64 -3.35 7.73
CA ASN A 29 -10.82 -4.20 7.84
C ASN A 29 -11.82 -3.44 8.70
N TYR A 30 -12.91 -2.97 8.09
CA TYR A 30 -14.00 -2.30 8.78
C TYR A 30 -15.16 -3.27 8.94
N THR A 31 -15.68 -3.35 10.16
CA THR A 31 -16.94 -4.06 10.44
C THR A 31 -17.95 -3.03 10.92
N PHE A 32 -19.03 -2.90 10.15
CA PHE A 32 -20.15 -2.03 10.48
C PHE A 32 -21.27 -2.90 11.03
N THR A 33 -21.68 -2.64 12.27
CA THR A 33 -22.78 -3.35 12.92
C THR A 33 -23.95 -2.40 13.13
N GLY A 34 -25.15 -2.87 12.82
CA GLY A 34 -26.40 -2.16 13.06
C GLY A 34 -27.39 -3.07 13.77
N GLU A 35 -28.07 -2.55 14.78
CA GLU A 35 -29.00 -3.33 15.60
C GLU A 35 -30.30 -2.55 15.82
N GLY A 36 -31.42 -3.28 15.83
CA GLY A 36 -32.74 -2.81 16.23
C GLY A 36 -33.41 -3.82 17.15
N LYS A 37 -34.56 -3.46 17.74
CA LYS A 37 -35.26 -4.34 18.71
C LYS A 37 -35.58 -5.75 18.20
N VAL A 38 -35.65 -5.94 16.88
CA VAL A 38 -36.04 -7.21 16.25
C VAL A 38 -35.08 -7.66 15.14
N TRP A 39 -33.96 -6.95 14.93
CA TRP A 39 -33.02 -7.30 13.86
C TRP A 39 -31.59 -6.86 14.20
N SER A 40 -30.62 -7.52 13.59
CA SER A 40 -29.22 -7.10 13.58
C SER A 40 -28.64 -7.33 12.19
N ALA A 41 -27.71 -6.48 11.77
CA ALA A 41 -27.00 -6.58 10.52
C ALA A 41 -25.51 -6.30 10.73
N GLU A 42 -24.68 -7.02 9.99
CA GLU A 42 -23.23 -6.83 9.94
C GLU A 42 -22.80 -6.67 8.49
N TYR A 43 -21.98 -5.66 8.23
CA TYR A 43 -21.34 -5.44 6.95
C TYR A 43 -19.82 -5.36 7.13
N VAL A 44 -19.10 -6.26 6.45
CA VAL A 44 -17.63 -6.31 6.50
C VAL A 44 -17.07 -5.71 5.22
N GLN A 45 -16.30 -4.63 5.35
CA GLN A 45 -15.57 -4.00 4.27
C GLN A 45 -14.07 -4.24 4.44
N LYS A 46 -13.45 -4.82 3.41
CA LYS A 46 -12.00 -4.97 3.32
C LYS A 46 -11.47 -3.92 2.35
N ALA A 47 -10.70 -2.97 2.85
CA ALA A 47 -10.04 -1.94 2.05
C ALA A 47 -8.52 -2.12 2.10
N THR A 48 -7.85 -1.96 0.97
CA THR A 48 -6.39 -1.93 0.89
C THR A 48 -5.99 -0.58 0.32
N GLU A 49 -5.27 0.20 1.10
CA GLU A 49 -4.82 1.54 0.72
C GLU A 49 -3.31 1.52 0.55
N LYS A 50 -2.84 2.01 -0.58
CA LYS A 50 -1.41 2.19 -0.84
C LYS A 50 -1.04 3.61 -0.42
N PHE A 51 -0.33 3.76 0.69
CA PHE A 51 0.11 5.08 1.12
C PHE A 51 1.34 5.48 0.32
N ILE A 52 1.21 6.52 -0.50
CA ILE A 52 2.33 7.15 -1.19
C ILE A 52 2.71 8.36 -0.33
N ASP A 53 3.67 8.16 0.58
CA ASP A 53 4.24 9.27 1.36
C ASP A 53 5.00 10.22 0.41
N LYS A 54 4.32 11.27 -0.05
CA LYS A 54 4.95 12.42 -0.69
C LYS A 54 5.48 13.31 0.43
N LYS A 55 6.75 13.12 0.82
CA LYS A 55 7.45 13.96 1.80
C LYS A 55 7.10 15.46 1.61
N GLY A 56 6.29 16.01 2.52
CA GLY A 56 5.95 17.44 2.56
C GLY A 56 4.63 17.85 1.91
N GLU A 57 3.89 16.94 1.27
CA GLU A 57 2.53 17.19 0.78
C GLU A 57 1.49 16.45 1.63
N ARG A 58 0.33 17.10 1.86
CA ARG A 58 -0.80 16.49 2.56
C ARG A 58 -1.25 15.25 1.79
N SER A 59 -1.41 14.13 2.49
CA SER A 59 -1.78 12.85 1.91
C SER A 59 -3.15 12.91 1.22
N ASP A 60 -3.18 12.65 -0.09
CA ASP A 60 -4.39 12.31 -0.84
C ASP A 60 -4.62 10.80 -0.78
N TYR A 61 -5.83 10.40 -0.41
CA TYR A 61 -6.25 9.00 -0.39
C TYR A 61 -6.70 8.61 -1.80
N GLU A 62 -5.96 7.72 -2.47
CA GLU A 62 -6.45 7.06 -3.68
C GLU A 62 -7.27 5.83 -3.29
N THR A 63 -8.58 6.00 -3.18
CA THR A 63 -9.51 4.87 -3.06
C THR A 63 -9.63 4.24 -4.45
N GLN A 64 -9.13 3.03 -4.65
CA GLN A 64 -9.43 2.27 -5.87
C GLN A 64 -10.87 1.76 -5.76
N GLN A 65 -11.77 2.36 -6.54
CA GLN A 65 -13.15 1.93 -6.73
C GLN A 65 -13.23 0.75 -7.69
#